data_AF-A0ABD5X2R1-F1
#
_entry.id   AF-A0ABD5X2R1-F1
#
_cell.length_a   1.000
_cell.length_b   1.000
_cell.length_c   1.000
_cell.angle_alpha   90.00
_cell.angle_beta   90.00
_cell.angle_gamma   90.00
#
_symmetry.space_group_name_H-M   'P 1'
#
loop_
_entity.id
_entity.type
_entity.pdbx_description
1 polymer ?
#
loop_
_entity_poly.entity_id
_entity_poly.type
_entity_poly.pdbx_seq_one_letter_code
_entity_poly.pdbx_strand_id
1 'polypeptide(L)'
;MGHRQKLLEYVVAQYDREERLVTPAEAARSLGLDESLVAECLTAFTDCHLVVPENDGYRPTVTARELLALDCDGAIVDPCPEADKL
;
A
#
# COMPACT_ATOMS: atom_id res chain seq x y z
N MET A 1 7.87 -8.13 -8.48
CA MET A 1 7.37 -7.34 -7.34
C MET A 1 6.11 -6.62 -7.77
N GLY A 2 4.98 -6.90 -7.11
CA GLY A 2 3.68 -6.31 -7.44
C GLY A 2 3.57 -4.83 -7.04
N HIS A 3 2.67 -4.09 -7.70
CA HIS A 3 2.36 -2.69 -7.41
C HIS A 3 1.92 -2.49 -5.96
N ARG A 4 1.13 -3.42 -5.40
CA ARG A 4 0.71 -3.38 -4.00
C ARG A 4 1.86 -3.51 -3.02
N GLN A 5 2.80 -4.43 -3.27
CA GLN A 5 3.97 -4.58 -2.39
C GLN A 5 4.79 -3.29 -2.34
N LYS A 6 5.08 -2.71 -3.51
CA LYS A 6 5.80 -1.42 -3.61
C LYS A 6 5.06 -0.29 -2.91
N LEU A 7 3.73 -0.27 -2.98
CA LEU A 7 2.92 0.72 -2.29
C LEU A 7 3.02 0.56 -0.76
N LEU A 8 2.94 -0.67 -0.24
CA LEU A 8 3.06 -0.90 1.21
C LEU A 8 4.47 -0.55 1.71
N GLU A 9 5.51 -0.93 0.97
CA GLU A 9 6.91 -0.55 1.24
C GLU A 9 7.06 0.97 1.28
N TYR A 10 6.48 1.69 0.30
CA TYR A 10 6.51 3.14 0.26
C TYR A 10 5.82 3.76 1.46
N VAL A 11 4.60 3.31 1.81
CA VAL A 11 3.84 3.86 2.94
C VAL A 11 4.61 3.69 4.25
N VAL A 12 5.19 2.51 4.48
CA VAL A 12 6.01 2.23 5.67
C VAL A 12 7.26 3.13 5.69
N ALA A 13 8.03 3.13 4.61
CA ALA A 13 9.28 3.88 4.55
C ALA A 13 9.07 5.40 4.68
N GLN A 14 8.01 5.93 4.08
CA GLN A 14 7.70 7.35 4.12
C GLN A 14 7.20 7.79 5.49
N TYR A 15 6.32 7.00 6.12
CA TYR A 15 5.86 7.29 7.47
C TYR A 15 7.00 7.17 8.50
N ASP A 16 7.85 6.15 8.41
CA ASP A 16 8.97 5.96 9.34
C ASP A 16 10.04 7.06 9.20
N ARG A 17 10.15 7.68 8.02
CA ARG A 17 11.08 8.80 7.79
C ARG A 17 10.53 10.14 8.27
N GLU A 18 9.27 10.43 7.98
CA GLU A 18 8.69 11.77 8.17
C GLU A 18 7.75 11.85 9.38
N GLU A 19 7.42 10.73 10.01
CA GLU A 19 6.38 10.59 11.05
C GLU A 19 5.05 11.23 10.62
N ARG A 20 4.75 11.16 9.32
CA ARG A 20 3.63 11.85 8.68
C ARG A 20 2.75 10.88 7.91
N LEU A 21 1.45 11.10 8.01
CA LEU A 21 0.42 10.41 7.24
C LEU A 21 0.70 10.48 5.74
N VAL A 22 0.60 9.33 5.07
CA VAL A 22 0.78 9.21 3.62
C VAL A 22 -0.57 9.32 2.94
N THR A 23 -0.70 10.24 2.00
CA THR A 23 -1.95 10.42 1.24
C THR A 23 -1.91 9.62 -0.07
N PRO A 24 -3.08 9.23 -0.63
CA PRO A 24 -3.14 8.56 -1.93
C PRO A 24 -2.45 9.36 -3.05
N ALA A 25 -2.73 10.66 -3.13
CA ALA A 25 -2.13 11.56 -4.12
C ALA A 25 -0.60 11.60 -4.03
N GLU A 26 -0.05 11.62 -2.81
CA GLU A 26 1.40 11.61 -2.61
C GLU A 26 2.02 10.27 -3.07
N ALA A 27 1.43 9.16 -2.66
CA ALA A 27 1.92 7.83 -3.02
C ALA A 27 1.81 7.57 -4.53
N ALA A 28 0.71 7.97 -5.16
CA ALA A 28 0.49 7.88 -6.60
C ALA A 28 1.57 8.66 -7.38
N ARG A 29 1.82 9.91 -6.98
CA ARG A 29 2.86 10.75 -7.59
C ARG A 29 4.26 10.16 -7.42
N SER A 30 4.59 9.64 -6.24
CA SER A 30 5.92 9.08 -5.95
C SER A 30 6.18 7.76 -6.67
N LEU A 31 5.15 6.93 -6.84
CA LEU A 31 5.26 5.61 -7.48
C LEU A 31 4.92 5.61 -8.97
N GLY A 32 4.44 6.73 -9.52
CA GLY A 32 3.98 6.82 -10.91
C GLY A 32 2.76 5.96 -11.19
N LEU A 33 1.88 5.79 -10.19
CA LEU A 33 0.66 4.98 -10.27
C LEU A 33 -0.57 5.88 -10.41
N ASP A 34 -1.68 5.28 -10.86
CA ASP A 34 -2.99 5.94 -10.83
C ASP A 34 -3.45 6.14 -9.38
N GLU A 35 -3.97 7.34 -9.07
CA GLU A 35 -4.41 7.67 -7.71
C GLU A 35 -5.60 6.80 -7.26
N SER A 36 -6.51 6.46 -8.18
CA SER A 36 -7.66 5.60 -7.87
C SER A 36 -7.19 4.19 -7.55
N LEU A 37 -6.23 3.65 -8.32
CA LEU A 37 -5.60 2.36 -8.03
C LEU A 37 -4.92 2.36 -6.64
N VAL A 38 -4.22 3.44 -6.30
CA VAL A 38 -3.58 3.59 -4.99
C VAL A 38 -4.62 3.65 -3.87
N ALA A 39 -5.70 4.41 -4.04
CA ALA A 39 -6.79 4.51 -3.07
C ALA A 39 -7.48 3.15 -2.84
N GLU A 40 -7.73 2.38 -3.91
CA GLU A 40 -8.27 1.02 -3.82
C GLU A 40 -7.32 0.09 -3.04
N CYS A 41 -6.02 0.17 -3.32
CA CYS A 41 -5.02 -0.64 -2.61
C CYS A 41 -4.94 -0.28 -1.12
N LEU A 42 -4.98 1.01 -0.77
CA LEU A 42 -4.98 1.48 0.63
C LEU A 42 -6.26 1.05 1.37
N THR A 43 -7.39 1.02 0.67
CA THR A 43 -8.64 0.45 1.20
C THR A 43 -8.46 -1.04 1.51
N ALA A 44 -7.94 -1.82 0.56
CA ALA A 44 -7.66 -3.24 0.78
C ALA A 44 -6.65 -3.49 1.91
N PHE A 45 -5.64 -2.64 2.05
CA PHE A 45 -4.69 -2.72 3.18
C PHE A 45 -5.35 -2.41 4.52
N THR A 46 -6.37 -1.55 4.54
CA THR A 46 -7.15 -1.28 5.75
C THR A 46 -7.94 -2.52 6.16
N ASP A 47 -8.56 -3.21 5.19
CA ASP A 47 -9.28 -4.48 5.43
C ASP A 47 -8.36 -5.57 5.97
N CYS A 48 -7.09 -5.57 5.58
CA CYS A 48 -6.06 -6.49 6.09
C CYS A 48 -5.33 -5.98 7.36
N HIS A 49 -5.75 -4.87 7.96
CA HIS A 49 -5.10 -4.24 9.12
C HIS A 49 -3.61 -3.88 8.92
N LEU A 50 -3.19 -3.63 7.68
CA LEU A 50 -1.83 -3.22 7.32
C LEU A 50 -1.64 -1.70 7.44
N VAL A 51 -2.70 -0.94 7.21
CA VAL A 51 -2.73 0.50 7.43
C VAL A 51 -3.96 0.89 8.24
N VAL A 52 -3.91 2.07 8.84
CA VAL A 52 -5.07 2.70 9.49
C VAL A 52 -5.32 4.05 8.82
N PRO A 53 -6.54 4.32 8.34
CA PRO A 53 -6.90 5.63 7.84
C PRO A 53 -6.98 6.64 8.98
N GLU A 54 -6.39 7.81 8.78
CA GLU A 54 -6.44 8.96 9.68
C GLU A 54 -6.55 10.25 8.87
N ASN A 55 -7.59 11.05 9.12
CA ASN A 55 -7.89 12.24 8.32
C ASN A 55 -7.87 11.88 6.81
N ASP A 56 -7.07 12.59 6.01
CA ASP A 56 -6.94 12.39 4.56
C ASP A 56 -5.78 11.46 4.18
N GLY A 57 -5.21 10.71 5.12
CA GLY A 57 -4.05 9.86 4.89
C GLY A 57 -4.06 8.55 5.67
N TYR A 58 -2.95 7.85 5.61
CA TYR A 58 -2.80 6.51 6.16
C TYR A 58 -1.52 6.42 7.00
N ARG A 59 -1.62 5.75 8.15
CA ARG A 59 -0.46 5.28 8.92
C ARG A 59 -0.26 3.78 8.76
N PRO A 60 0.97 3.27 8.64
CA PRO A 60 1.25 1.83 8.66
C PRO A 60 1.11 1.27 10.08
N THR A 61 0.57 0.04 10.18
CA THR A 61 0.53 -0.70 11.44
C THR A 61 1.84 -1.42 11.73
N VAL A 62 1.97 -2.00 12.93
CA VAL A 62 3.07 -2.94 13.23
C VAL A 62 3.00 -4.16 12.32
N THR A 63 1.80 -4.67 12.04
CA THR A 63 1.56 -5.81 11.15
C THR A 63 2.14 -5.59 9.74
N ALA A 64 1.99 -4.40 9.17
CA ALA A 64 2.61 -4.09 7.88
C ALA A 64 4.15 -4.16 7.92
N ARG A 65 4.76 -3.66 9.00
CA ARG A 65 6.22 -3.72 9.18
C ARG A 65 6.69 -5.16 9.33
N GLU A 66 5.99 -5.96 10.13
CA GLU A 66 6.29 -7.38 10.31
C GLU A 66 6.14 -8.15 8.99
N LEU A 67 5.07 -7.89 8.23
CA LEU A 67 4.85 -8.52 6.92
C LEU A 67 6.00 -8.24 5.95
N LEU A 68 6.46 -6.98 5.88
CA LEU A 68 7.60 -6.60 5.03
C LEU A 68 8.92 -7.19 5.53
N ALA A 69 9.09 -7.36 6.85
CA ALA A 69 10.30 -7.93 7.44
C ALA A 69 10.43 -9.45 7.25
N LEU A 70 9.32 -10.15 6.96
CA LEU A 70 9.31 -11.60 6.77
C LEU A 70 9.94 -12.06 5.43
N ASP A 71 10.33 -11.13 4.54
CA ASP A 71 10.90 -11.40 3.21
C ASP A 71 10.11 -12.49 2.45
N CYS A 72 8.78 -12.44 2.57
CA CYS A 72 7.89 -13.37 1.89
C CYS A 72 7.68 -12.92 0.44
N ASP A 73 8.52 -13.40 -0.47
CA ASP A 73 8.31 -13.24 -1.90
C ASP A 73 6.88 -13.66 -2.30
N GLY A 74 6.09 -12.70 -2.79
CA GLY A 74 4.73 -12.95 -3.29
C GLY A 74 3.61 -12.98 -2.25
N ALA A 75 3.85 -12.59 -0.99
CA ALA A 75 2.79 -12.53 0.03
C ALA A 75 1.72 -11.46 -0.26
N ILE A 76 2.04 -10.44 -1.05
CA ILE A 76 1.10 -9.41 -1.48
C ILE A 76 0.78 -9.62 -2.96
N VAL A 77 -0.44 -10.08 -3.23
CA VAL A 77 -0.92 -10.40 -4.58
C VAL A 77 -1.61 -9.17 -5.18
N ASP A 78 -1.10 -8.72 -6.33
CA ASP A 78 -1.87 -7.84 -7.22
C ASP A 78 -2.98 -8.67 -7.85
N PRO A 79 -4.23 -8.19 -7.91
CA PRO A 79 -5.18 -8.74 -8.85
C PRO A 79 -4.55 -8.50 -10.22
N CYS A 80 -4.09 -9.59 -10.85
CA CYS A 80 -3.94 -9.58 -12.28
C CYS A 80 -5.31 -9.15 -12.81
N PRO A 81 -5.42 -8.14 -13.69
CA PRO A 81 -6.63 -7.99 -14.46
C PRO A 81 -6.70 -9.24 -15.34
N GLU A 82 -7.30 -10.32 -14.82
CA GLU A 82 -7.86 -11.33 -15.68
C GLU A 82 -8.84 -10.55 -16.55
N ALA A 83 -8.44 -10.31 -17.79
CA ALA A 83 -9.37 -9.93 -18.82
C ALA A 83 -10.46 -10.98 -18.76
N ASP A 84 -11.63 -10.57 -18.26
CA ASP A 84 -12.89 -11.26 -18.43
C ASP A 84 -13.06 -11.50 -19.93
N LYS A 85 -12.51 -12.62 -20.39
CA LYS A 85 -12.79 -13.21 -21.68
C LYS A 85 -13.80 -14.31 -21.40
N LEU A 86 -15.06 -13.92 -21.39
CA LEU A 86 -16.11 -14.74 -21.99
C LEU A 86 -17.27 -13.86 -22.49
#